data_AF-A0A2X2T9U6-F1
#
_entry.id   AF-A0A2X2T9U6-F1
#
_cell.length_a   1.000
_cell.length_b   1.000
_cell.length_c   1.000
_cell.angle_alpha   90.00
_cell.angle_beta   90.00
_cell.angle_gamma   90.00
#
_symmetry.space_group_name_H-M   'P 1'
#
loop_
_entity.id
_entity.type
_entity.pdbx_description
1 polymer ?
#
loop_
_entity_poly.entity_id
_entity_poly.type
_entity_poly.pdbx_seq_one_letter_code
_entity_poly.pdbx_strand_id
1 'polypeptide(L)'
;MMRGEETQLLGARSLHPAPLYIMPGTHCKWVQTDEQAVLDFRTVLTGELHHLLLQHSLIGTGLPEQHASPEAFNAGLEHGIHGGDLLPQLFEVRAAHVLGKLPREQVSDFLSGLLIGSEAATMTRRFACSTGQPVTIVAKPCTQRPLPGGLIPARL
;
A
#
# COMPACT_ATOMS: atom_id res chain seq x y z
N MET A 1 14.57 7.48 -6.03
CA MET A 1 15.06 6.85 -7.28
C MET A 1 13.99 5.89 -7.77
N MET A 2 13.82 5.78 -9.08
CA MET A 2 13.00 4.76 -9.75
C MET A 2 13.86 4.12 -10.85
N ARG A 3 13.68 2.82 -11.10
CA ARG A 3 14.40 2.09 -12.14
C ARG A 3 13.51 0.94 -12.64
N GLY A 4 12.97 1.12 -13.84
CA GLY A 4 11.95 0.28 -14.46
C GLY A 4 10.59 0.98 -14.51
N GLU A 5 10.18 1.64 -13.42
CA GLU A 5 8.88 2.33 -13.34
C GLU A 5 8.76 3.48 -14.35
N GLU A 6 9.86 4.13 -14.73
CA GLU A 6 9.87 5.17 -15.76
C GLU A 6 9.38 4.67 -17.13
N THR A 7 9.66 3.40 -17.46
CA THR A 7 9.21 2.79 -18.72
C THR A 7 7.71 2.51 -18.68
N GLN A 8 7.20 2.07 -17.53
CA GLN A 8 5.75 1.88 -17.32
C GLN A 8 4.99 3.21 -17.36
N LEU A 9 5.56 4.27 -16.77
CA LEU A 9 5.00 5.62 -16.80
C LEU A 9 4.86 6.14 -18.23
N LEU A 10 5.87 5.93 -19.07
CA LEU A 10 5.82 6.33 -20.48
C LEU A 10 4.61 5.71 -21.21
N GLY A 11 4.37 4.41 -21.02
CA GLY A 11 3.22 3.73 -21.60
C GLY A 11 1.88 4.20 -20.99
N ALA A 12 1.82 4.31 -19.66
CA ALA A 12 0.62 4.78 -18.96
C ALA A 12 0.21 6.18 -19.40
N ARG A 13 1.17 7.07 -19.66
CA ARG A 13 0.93 8.42 -20.15
C ARG A 13 0.30 8.47 -21.54
N SER A 14 0.68 7.56 -22.43
CA SER A 14 0.09 7.46 -23.76
C SER A 14 -1.32 6.85 -23.74
N LEU A 15 -1.58 5.89 -22.84
CA LEU A 15 -2.86 5.18 -22.77
C LEU A 15 -3.92 5.92 -21.93
N HIS A 16 -3.49 6.47 -20.79
CA HIS A 16 -4.33 7.07 -19.77
C HIS A 16 -3.62 8.30 -19.15
N PRO A 17 -3.60 9.44 -19.86
CA PRO A 17 -2.97 10.67 -19.38
C PRO A 17 -3.64 11.18 -18.11
N ALA A 18 -2.84 11.52 -17.10
CA ALA A 18 -3.29 12.07 -15.83
C ALA A 18 -2.22 12.99 -15.22
N PRO A 19 -2.58 13.97 -14.38
CA PRO A 19 -1.62 14.79 -13.66
C PRO A 19 -0.88 14.00 -12.55
N LEU A 20 -1.40 12.84 -12.15
CA LEU A 20 -0.84 11.99 -11.11
C LEU A 20 -0.96 10.51 -11.46
N TYR A 21 0.15 9.80 -11.32
CA TYR A 21 0.24 8.36 -11.49
C TYR A 21 0.59 7.69 -10.17
N ILE A 22 -0.09 6.60 -9.85
CA ILE A 22 0.21 5.75 -8.69
C ILE A 22 0.64 4.39 -9.22
N MET A 23 1.84 3.96 -8.86
CA MET A 23 2.47 2.74 -9.36
C MET A 23 2.79 1.84 -8.17
N PRO A 24 1.81 1.07 -7.67
CA PRO A 24 1.98 0.29 -6.46
C PRO A 24 2.89 -0.93 -6.64
N GLY A 25 3.48 -1.36 -5.53
CA GLY A 25 4.36 -2.53 -5.47
C GLY A 25 5.12 -2.56 -4.14
N THR A 26 6.25 -3.27 -4.10
CA THR A 26 7.18 -3.27 -2.97
C THR A 26 7.53 -1.84 -2.55
N HIS A 27 7.77 -0.98 -3.55
CA HIS A 27 8.02 0.45 -3.39
C HIS A 27 7.05 1.25 -4.26
N CYS A 28 5.92 1.67 -3.71
CA CYS A 28 4.92 2.45 -4.45
C CYS A 28 5.51 3.78 -4.94
N LYS A 29 5.26 4.13 -6.19
CA LYS A 29 5.60 5.45 -6.75
C LYS A 29 4.35 6.29 -6.91
N TRP A 30 4.42 7.51 -6.39
CA TRP A 30 3.48 8.58 -6.71
C TRP A 30 4.21 9.58 -7.59
N VAL A 31 3.77 9.74 -8.84
CA VAL A 31 4.47 10.52 -9.85
C VAL A 31 3.56 11.63 -10.38
N GLN A 32 3.93 12.88 -10.09
CA GLN A 32 3.23 14.06 -10.59
C GLN A 32 3.83 14.46 -11.95
N THR A 33 2.95 14.76 -12.91
CA THR A 33 3.36 15.15 -14.27
C THR A 33 2.53 16.31 -14.79
N ASP A 34 3.08 17.06 -15.75
CA ASP A 34 2.32 17.96 -16.62
C ASP A 34 2.26 17.41 -18.05
N GLU A 35 1.99 18.23 -19.07
CA GLU A 35 1.93 17.82 -20.49
C GLU A 35 3.30 17.51 -21.13
N GLN A 36 4.42 17.81 -20.47
CA GLN A 36 5.75 17.67 -21.07
C GLN A 36 6.72 16.83 -20.23
N ALA A 37 6.54 16.78 -18.91
CA ALA A 37 7.54 16.25 -17.99
C ALA A 37 6.96 15.64 -16.70
N VAL A 38 7.84 14.90 -16.01
CA VAL A 38 7.67 14.56 -14.60
C VAL A 38 8.09 15.76 -13.77
N LEU A 39 7.19 16.22 -12.90
CA LEU A 39 7.42 17.38 -12.03
C LEU A 39 8.05 16.95 -10.69
N ASP A 40 7.51 15.91 -10.08
CA ASP A 40 7.98 15.39 -8.81
C ASP A 40 7.54 13.93 -8.65
N PHE A 41 8.19 13.19 -7.77
CA PHE A 41 7.72 11.87 -7.36
C PHE A 41 8.11 11.53 -5.93
N ARG A 42 7.30 10.68 -5.29
CA ARG A 42 7.60 10.10 -3.97
C ARG A 42 7.60 8.59 -4.06
N THR A 43 8.41 7.99 -3.19
CA THR A 43 8.44 6.54 -2.99
C THR A 43 7.93 6.24 -1.60
N VAL A 44 6.98 5.30 -1.50
CA VAL A 44 6.48 4.79 -0.22
C VAL A 44 6.76 3.28 -0.17
N LEU A 45 7.37 2.81 0.92
CA LEU A 45 7.82 1.43 1.07
C LEU A 45 6.69 0.50 1.55
N THR A 46 5.47 0.68 1.06
CA THR A 46 4.25 0.05 1.61
C THR A 46 4.32 -1.47 1.57
N GLY A 47 4.69 -2.05 0.42
CA GLY A 47 4.81 -3.50 0.27
C GLY A 47 6.00 -4.08 1.03
N GLU A 48 7.14 -3.40 1.03
CA GLU A 48 8.32 -3.83 1.81
C GLU A 48 8.07 -3.79 3.31
N LEU A 49 7.48 -2.69 3.80
CA LEU A 49 7.17 -2.51 5.21
C LEU A 49 6.13 -3.53 5.68
N HIS A 50 5.10 -3.81 4.88
CA HIS A 50 4.15 -4.90 5.16
C HIS A 50 4.87 -6.23 5.39
N HIS A 51 5.75 -6.61 4.46
CA HIS A 51 6.52 -7.85 4.55
C HIS A 51 7.41 -7.88 5.80
N LEU A 52 8.17 -6.81 6.05
CA LEU A 52 9.06 -6.72 7.20
C LEU A 52 8.30 -6.80 8.53
N LEU A 53 7.17 -6.10 8.65
CA LEU A 53 6.38 -6.10 9.88
C LEU A 53 5.73 -7.46 10.12
N LEU A 54 5.23 -8.12 9.07
CA LEU A 54 4.57 -9.42 9.19
C LEU A 54 5.56 -10.58 9.40
N GLN A 55 6.71 -10.57 8.73
CA GLN A 55 7.63 -11.72 8.72
C GLN A 55 8.85 -11.55 9.64
N HIS A 56 9.28 -10.31 9.89
CA HIS A 56 10.57 -10.02 10.51
C HIS A 56 10.48 -9.08 11.72
N SER A 57 9.27 -8.81 12.22
CA SER A 57 9.06 -7.98 13.41
C SER A 57 8.25 -8.69 14.48
N LEU A 58 8.21 -8.08 15.66
CA LEU A 58 7.38 -8.54 16.76
C LEU A 58 5.89 -8.54 16.40
N ILE A 59 5.42 -7.74 15.45
CA ILE A 59 3.99 -7.66 15.08
C ILE A 59 3.47 -9.01 14.60
N GLY A 60 4.18 -9.65 13.67
CA GLY A 60 3.77 -10.93 13.09
C GLY A 60 4.35 -12.19 13.74
N THR A 61 5.17 -12.03 14.79
CA THR A 61 5.77 -13.18 15.49
C THR A 61 4.72 -14.11 16.08
N GLY A 62 4.76 -15.38 15.69
CA GLY A 62 3.90 -16.45 16.18
C GLY A 62 2.52 -16.54 15.52
N LEU A 63 2.26 -15.74 14.48
CA LEU A 63 1.01 -15.85 13.72
C LEU A 63 0.93 -17.17 12.94
N PRO A 64 -0.28 -17.73 12.75
CA PRO A 64 -0.50 -18.87 11.88
C PRO A 64 -0.41 -18.45 10.40
N GLU A 65 -0.63 -19.41 9.51
CA GLU A 65 -0.87 -19.13 8.09
C GLU A 65 -1.96 -18.05 7.93
N GLN A 66 -1.71 -17.11 7.01
CA GLN A 66 -2.57 -15.96 6.78
C GLN A 66 -3.60 -16.27 5.70
N HIS A 67 -4.83 -15.86 5.92
CA HIS A 67 -5.95 -16.05 5.02
C HIS A 67 -6.45 -14.72 4.47
N ALA A 68 -7.00 -14.78 3.26
CA ALA A 68 -7.69 -13.68 2.64
C ALA A 68 -8.92 -13.28 3.47
N SER A 69 -9.00 -12.03 3.88
CA SER A 69 -10.20 -11.39 4.45
C SER A 69 -10.34 -9.96 3.91
N PRO A 70 -11.24 -9.76 2.93
CA PRO A 70 -11.61 -8.41 2.46
C PRO A 70 -12.12 -7.51 3.59
N GLU A 71 -12.76 -8.08 4.60
CA GLU A 71 -13.30 -7.37 5.76
C GLU A 71 -12.17 -6.80 6.62
N ALA A 72 -11.17 -7.62 6.93
CA ALA A 72 -9.98 -7.16 7.67
C ALA A 72 -9.20 -6.11 6.89
N PHE A 73 -9.06 -6.29 5.58
CA PHE A 73 -8.44 -5.29 4.70
C PHE A 73 -9.17 -3.96 4.75
N ASN A 74 -10.50 -3.96 4.57
CA ASN A 74 -11.30 -2.73 4.62
C ASN A 74 -11.24 -2.07 6.00
N ALA A 75 -11.30 -2.85 7.08
CA ALA A 75 -11.16 -2.32 8.43
C ALA A 75 -9.79 -1.65 8.65
N GLY A 76 -8.71 -2.28 8.17
CA GLY A 76 -7.38 -1.68 8.18
C GLY A 76 -7.32 -0.40 7.33
N LEU A 77 -7.91 -0.43 6.14
CA LEU A 77 -7.94 0.70 5.21
C LEU A 77 -8.61 1.94 5.84
N GLU A 78 -9.80 1.76 6.40
CA GLU A 78 -10.51 2.82 7.13
C GLU A 78 -9.67 3.35 8.30
N HIS A 79 -9.03 2.43 9.05
CA HIS A 79 -8.16 2.81 10.15
C HIS A 79 -6.90 3.57 9.69
N GLY A 80 -6.37 3.29 8.51
CA GLY A 80 -5.22 4.00 7.94
C GLY A 80 -5.57 5.36 7.34
N ILE A 81 -6.76 5.49 6.74
CA ILE A 81 -7.25 6.75 6.14
C ILE A 81 -7.58 7.76 7.23
N HIS A 82 -8.28 7.32 8.27
CA HIS A 82 -8.74 8.16 9.38
C HIS A 82 -7.80 8.14 10.58
N GLY A 83 -6.85 7.21 10.57
CA GLY A 83 -5.80 7.07 11.55
C GLY A 83 -4.90 8.29 11.61
N GLY A 84 -4.53 8.66 12.81
CA GLY A 84 -3.51 9.68 13.04
C GLY A 84 -2.13 9.17 12.62
N ASP A 85 -1.19 9.16 13.57
CA ASP A 85 0.17 8.74 13.27
C ASP A 85 0.26 7.23 13.05
N LEU A 86 0.82 6.81 11.91
CA LEU A 86 0.99 5.39 11.57
C LEU A 86 1.85 4.64 12.60
N LEU A 87 2.91 5.27 13.11
CA LEU A 87 3.89 4.60 13.99
C LEU A 87 3.26 3.99 15.26
N PRO A 88 2.43 4.73 16.04
CA PRO A 88 1.64 4.13 17.12
C PRO A 88 0.75 2.96 16.66
N GLN A 89 0.04 3.13 15.54
CA GLN A 89 -0.92 2.15 15.04
C GLN A 89 -0.27 0.80 14.66
N LEU A 90 0.99 0.81 14.21
CA LEU A 90 1.71 -0.42 13.90
C LEU A 90 1.73 -1.40 15.08
N PHE A 91 1.96 -0.91 16.30
CA PHE A 91 1.98 -1.77 17.48
C PHE A 91 0.57 -2.17 17.93
N GLU A 92 -0.43 -1.35 17.65
CA GLU A 92 -1.84 -1.67 17.93
C GLU A 92 -2.31 -2.91 17.16
N VAL A 93 -1.78 -3.17 15.96
CA VAL A 93 -2.05 -4.41 15.20
C VAL A 93 -1.69 -5.64 16.03
N ARG A 94 -0.53 -5.62 16.72
CA ARG A 94 -0.13 -6.71 17.60
C ARG A 94 -1.06 -6.83 18.80
N ALA A 95 -1.33 -5.71 19.46
CA ALA A 95 -2.21 -5.69 20.62
C ALA A 95 -3.60 -6.23 20.27
N ALA A 96 -4.13 -5.90 19.09
CA ALA A 96 -5.44 -6.34 18.64
C ALA A 96 -5.53 -7.88 18.53
N HIS A 97 -4.54 -8.57 17.95
CA HIS A 97 -4.59 -10.02 17.84
C HIS A 97 -4.25 -10.77 19.13
N VAL A 98 -3.42 -10.17 20.00
CA VAL A 98 -3.15 -10.71 21.34
C VAL A 98 -4.39 -10.63 22.24
N LEU A 99 -5.16 -9.55 22.12
CA LEU A 99 -6.40 -9.33 22.88
C LEU A 99 -7.63 -9.97 22.23
N GLY A 100 -7.47 -10.72 21.13
CA GLY A 100 -8.57 -11.40 20.44
C GLY A 100 -9.53 -10.48 19.67
N LYS A 101 -9.15 -9.23 19.39
CA LYS A 101 -9.95 -8.25 18.62
C LYS A 101 -9.73 -8.35 17.10
N LEU A 102 -8.62 -8.97 16.69
CA LEU A 102 -8.28 -9.24 15.30
C LEU A 102 -7.91 -10.73 15.17
N PRO A 103 -8.61 -11.52 14.33
CA PRO A 103 -8.24 -12.91 14.10
C PRO A 103 -6.79 -13.01 13.60
N ARG A 104 -6.04 -13.96 14.16
CA ARG A 104 -4.58 -14.06 13.96
C ARG A 104 -4.21 -14.38 12.51
N GLU A 105 -5.08 -15.11 11.82
CA GLU A 105 -5.00 -15.47 10.42
C GLU A 105 -5.36 -14.31 9.47
N GLN A 106 -5.88 -13.19 9.97
CA GLN A 106 -6.31 -12.04 9.15
C GLN A 106 -5.40 -10.82 9.31
N VAL A 107 -4.33 -10.92 10.12
CA VAL A 107 -3.44 -9.81 10.44
C VAL A 107 -2.78 -9.24 9.19
N SER A 108 -2.41 -10.09 8.22
CA SER A 108 -1.81 -9.66 6.95
C SER A 108 -2.71 -8.70 6.17
N ASP A 109 -4.00 -9.03 6.00
CA ASP A 109 -4.92 -8.21 5.23
C ASP A 109 -5.25 -6.91 5.98
N PHE A 110 -5.44 -6.95 7.31
CA PHE A 110 -5.60 -5.74 8.12
C PHE A 110 -4.39 -4.81 8.03
N LEU A 111 -3.18 -5.34 8.19
CA LEU A 111 -1.94 -4.56 8.11
C LEU A 111 -1.75 -3.97 6.70
N SER A 112 -2.11 -4.72 5.64
CA SER A 112 -2.07 -4.21 4.27
C SER A 112 -3.00 -3.02 4.09
N GLY A 113 -4.25 -3.12 4.57
CA GLY A 113 -5.22 -2.03 4.54
C GLY A 113 -4.71 -0.81 5.30
N LEU A 114 -4.20 -1.00 6.51
CA LEU A 114 -3.64 0.07 7.35
C LEU A 114 -2.55 0.86 6.62
N LEU A 115 -1.56 0.16 6.07
CA LEU A 115 -0.42 0.80 5.40
C LEU A 115 -0.85 1.54 4.13
N ILE A 116 -1.72 0.94 3.31
CA ILE A 116 -2.24 1.55 2.08
C ILE A 116 -3.11 2.78 2.41
N GLY A 117 -3.95 2.68 3.44
CA GLY A 117 -4.80 3.78 3.89
C GLY A 117 -3.97 4.97 4.35
N SER A 118 -2.96 4.74 5.19
CA SER A 118 -2.06 5.79 5.67
C SER A 118 -1.22 6.39 4.54
N GLU A 119 -0.76 5.57 3.59
CA GLU A 119 -0.09 6.04 2.37
C GLU A 119 -1.00 6.97 1.57
N ALA A 120 -2.21 6.51 1.24
CA ALA A 120 -3.17 7.26 0.43
C ALA A 120 -3.53 8.59 1.10
N ALA A 121 -3.82 8.59 2.40
CA ALA A 121 -4.11 9.80 3.16
C ALA A 121 -2.95 10.79 3.14
N THR A 122 -1.71 10.31 3.32
CA THR A 122 -0.52 11.15 3.36
C THR A 122 -0.18 11.72 1.98
N MET A 123 -0.19 10.89 0.93
CA MET A 123 0.21 11.30 -0.41
C MET A 123 -0.84 12.16 -1.11
N THR A 124 -2.13 11.88 -0.90
CA THR A 124 -3.21 12.73 -1.44
C THR A 124 -3.12 14.17 -0.90
N ARG A 125 -2.80 14.34 0.39
CA ARG A 125 -2.51 15.66 0.97
C ARG A 125 -1.25 16.29 0.37
N ARG A 126 -0.18 15.50 0.19
CA ARG A 126 1.13 16.00 -0.29
C ARG A 126 1.11 16.49 -1.74
N PHE A 127 0.36 15.80 -2.61
CA PHE A 127 0.19 16.17 -4.02
C PHE A 127 -1.01 17.09 -4.24
N ALA A 128 -1.71 17.50 -3.17
CA ALA A 128 -2.87 18.38 -3.19
C ALA A 128 -3.91 17.94 -4.23
N CYS A 129 -4.19 16.62 -4.28
CA CYS A 129 -5.16 16.08 -5.23
C CYS A 129 -6.51 16.76 -4.99
N SER A 130 -6.96 17.54 -5.97
CA SER A 130 -8.27 18.19 -5.88
C SER A 130 -9.36 17.19 -6.29
N THR A 131 -10.52 17.30 -5.65
CA THR A 131 -11.68 16.47 -5.96
C THR A 131 -12.02 16.62 -7.45
N GLY A 132 -11.98 15.51 -8.20
CA GLY A 132 -12.28 15.49 -9.64
C GLY A 132 -11.05 15.48 -10.55
N GLN A 133 -9.83 15.61 -10.03
CA GLN A 133 -8.63 15.34 -10.84
C GLN A 133 -8.48 13.83 -11.10
N PRO A 134 -8.30 13.40 -12.36
CA PRO A 134 -8.08 11.99 -12.66
C PRO A 134 -6.74 11.54 -12.11
N VAL A 135 -6.72 10.31 -11.58
CA VAL A 135 -5.51 9.61 -11.14
C VAL A 135 -5.40 8.31 -11.93
N THR A 136 -4.23 8.03 -12.49
CA THR A 136 -3.98 6.78 -13.19
C THR A 136 -3.24 5.81 -12.28
N ILE A 137 -3.83 4.64 -12.01
CA ILE A 137 -3.19 3.57 -11.25
C ILE A 137 -2.56 2.58 -12.23
N VAL A 138 -1.26 2.35 -12.12
CA VAL A 138 -0.49 1.44 -12.98
C VAL A 138 -0.09 0.22 -12.16
N ALA A 139 -0.96 -0.79 -12.16
CA ALA A 139 -0.77 -2.02 -11.39
C ALA A 139 -0.93 -3.26 -12.29
N LYS A 140 -0.29 -4.36 -11.90
CA LYS A 140 -0.59 -5.67 -12.48
C LYS A 140 -1.85 -6.22 -11.82
N PRO A 141 -2.69 -7.00 -12.52
CA PRO A 141 -3.78 -7.72 -11.87
C PRO A 141 -3.22 -8.60 -10.75
N CYS A 142 -3.75 -8.48 -9.54
CA CYS A 142 -3.36 -9.33 -8.42
C CYS A 142 -3.71 -10.79 -8.75
N THR A 143 -2.70 -11.61 -9.05
CA THR A 143 -2.83 -13.06 -9.17
C THR A 143 -2.47 -13.64 -7.81
N GLN A 144 -3.38 -14.41 -7.20
CA GLN A 144 -3.24 -15.01 -5.86
C GLN A 144 -2.12 -16.07 -5.73
N ARG A 145 -1.14 -16.07 -6.62
CA ARG A 145 -0.07 -17.07 -6.60
C ARG A 145 1.02 -16.59 -5.63
N PRO A 146 1.39 -17.40 -4.61
CA PRO A 146 2.53 -17.06 -3.77
C PRO A 146 3.78 -16.92 -4.65
N LEU A 147 4.44 -15.76 -4.55
CA LEU A 147 5.75 -15.57 -5.16
C LEU A 147 6.74 -16.54 -4.49
N PRO A 148 7.69 -17.14 -5.23
CA PRO A 148 8.80 -17.84 -4.61
C PRO A 148 9.55 -16.84 -3.72
N GLY A 149 9.52 -17.06 -2.40
CA GLY A 149 10.02 -16.13 -1.38
C GLY A 149 8.98 -15.59 -0.38
N GLY A 150 7.72 -16.06 -0.42
CA GLY A 150 6.75 -15.80 0.65
C GLY A 150 6.18 -14.37 0.71
N LEU A 151 6.47 -13.54 -0.29
CA LEU A 151 5.84 -12.23 -0.43
C LEU A 151 4.40 -12.41 -0.95
N ILE A 152 3.44 -12.25 -0.03
CA ILE A 152 2.04 -11.96 -0.40
C ILE A 152 2.03 -10.50 -0.87
N PRO A 153 1.63 -10.19 -2.11
CA PRO A 153 1.53 -8.81 -2.55
C PRO A 153 0.53 -8.07 -1.64
N ALA A 154 0.92 -6.90 -1.13
CA ALA A 154 -0.02 -5.96 -0.55
C ALA A 154 -1.13 -5.73 -1.57
N ARG A 155 -2.39 -5.98 -1.19
CA ARG A 155 -3.52 -5.95 -2.13
C ARG A 155 -3.65 -4.56 -2.75
N LEU A 156 -3.31 -4.46 -4.03
CA LEU A 156 -3.80 -3.47 -5.01
C LEU A 156 -4.05 -4.18 -6.34
#